data_AF-A0A8T6Z469-F1
#
_entry.id   AF-A0A8T6Z469-F1
#
_cell.length_a   1.000
_cell.length_b   1.000
_cell.length_c   1.000
_cell.angle_alpha   90.00
_cell.angle_beta   90.00
_cell.angle_gamma   90.00
#
_symmetry.space_group_name_H-M   'P 1'
#
loop_
_entity.id
_entity.type
_entity.pdbx_description
1 polymer ?
#
loop_
_entity_poly.entity_id
_entity_poly.type
_entity_poly.pdbx_seq_one_letter_code
_entity_poly.pdbx_strand_id
1 'polypeptide(L)'
;MNDASDEGDERGKESGDEIDPALVAILEQLWRAHCETPGRAWSLAKLSKQAGVPMSGLRRHLTGLVDGGLVVTTLSEDGTGSASLSEDGRAFCAEVFGAAEP
;
A
#
# COMPACT_ATOMS: atom_id res chain seq x y z
N MET A 1 5.43 38.51 -40.17
CA MET A 1 5.94 37.25 -39.60
C MET A 1 5.39 37.19 -38.19
N ASN A 2 4.24 36.56 -38.01
CA ASN A 2 3.63 36.39 -36.69
C ASN A 2 4.16 35.04 -36.19
N ASP A 3 5.25 35.06 -35.42
CA ASP A 3 5.76 33.86 -34.79
C ASP A 3 4.94 33.66 -33.50
N ALA A 4 3.98 32.77 -33.61
CA ALA A 4 3.03 32.45 -32.56
C ALA A 4 3.74 31.71 -31.42
N SER A 5 3.48 32.18 -30.21
CA SER A 5 3.73 31.50 -28.95
C SER A 5 3.19 30.06 -29.02
N ASP A 6 4.08 29.10 -28.82
CA ASP A 6 3.72 27.72 -28.51
C ASP A 6 3.67 27.60 -26.97
N GLU A 7 2.52 27.99 -26.41
CA GLU A 7 2.08 27.53 -25.08
C GLU A 7 1.33 26.21 -25.27
N GLY A 8 1.68 25.17 -24.51
CA GLY A 8 0.94 23.92 -24.59
C GLY A 8 1.45 22.79 -23.69
N ASP A 9 1.54 23.05 -22.38
CA ASP A 9 1.25 22.10 -21.29
C ASP A 9 1.17 20.61 -21.70
N GLU A 10 2.26 19.86 -21.57
CA GLU A 10 2.25 18.39 -21.66
C GLU A 10 1.70 17.75 -20.37
N ARG A 11 0.51 18.18 -19.92
CA ARG A 11 -0.30 17.40 -18.97
C ARG A 11 -0.79 16.12 -19.63
N GLY A 12 0.11 15.16 -19.81
CA GLY A 12 -0.23 13.75 -19.91
C GLY A 12 -0.55 13.22 -18.51
N LYS A 13 -1.71 13.61 -17.97
CA LYS A 13 -2.22 13.15 -16.68
C LYS A 13 -3.36 12.19 -16.91
N GLU A 14 -3.05 10.94 -17.26
CA GLU A 14 -4.03 9.86 -17.23
C GLU A 14 -3.38 8.48 -17.23
N SER A 15 -3.18 7.95 -16.02
CA SER A 15 -3.25 6.51 -15.72
C SER A 15 -3.84 6.39 -14.33
N GLY A 16 -5.11 6.81 -14.20
CA GLY A 16 -5.87 6.77 -12.94
C GLY A 16 -6.54 5.42 -12.66
N ASP A 17 -6.32 4.43 -13.54
CA ASP A 17 -7.04 3.15 -13.51
C ASP A 17 -6.12 1.93 -13.30
N GLU A 18 -4.80 2.15 -13.22
CA GLU A 18 -3.85 1.07 -12.92
C GLU A 18 -3.54 1.06 -11.41
N ILE A 19 -3.96 -0.02 -10.73
CA ILE A 19 -3.63 -0.22 -9.32
C ILE A 19 -2.11 -0.37 -9.20
N ASP A 20 -1.48 0.45 -8.37
CA ASP A 20 -0.04 0.40 -8.14
C ASP A 20 0.39 -1.02 -7.69
N PRO A 21 1.28 -1.71 -8.41
CA PRO A 21 1.72 -3.06 -8.05
C PRO A 21 2.41 -3.09 -6.68
N ALA A 22 3.04 -2.00 -6.25
CA ALA A 22 3.60 -1.89 -4.91
C ALA A 22 2.51 -1.92 -3.84
N LEU A 23 1.36 -1.28 -4.10
CA LEU A 23 0.21 -1.30 -3.18
C LEU A 23 -0.36 -2.73 -3.05
N VAL A 24 -0.52 -3.43 -4.19
CA VAL A 24 -0.98 -4.82 -4.20
C VAL A 24 -0.04 -5.71 -3.40
N ALA A 25 1.28 -5.61 -3.64
CA ALA A 25 2.27 -6.38 -2.91
C ALA A 25 2.20 -6.13 -1.40
N ILE A 26 2.04 -4.87 -0.97
CA ILE A 26 1.90 -4.54 0.47
C ILE A 26 0.66 -5.19 1.08
N LEU A 27 -0.49 -5.08 0.41
CA LEU A 27 -1.75 -5.66 0.89
C LEU A 27 -1.69 -7.19 0.95
N GLU A 28 -1.10 -7.83 -0.08
CA GLU A 28 -0.89 -9.27 -0.11
C GLU A 28 -0.01 -9.73 1.05
N GLN A 29 1.09 -9.03 1.32
CA GLN A 29 1.97 -9.37 2.45
C GLN A 29 1.30 -9.16 3.81
N LEU A 30 0.47 -8.12 3.96
CA LEU A 30 -0.32 -7.90 5.17
C LEU A 30 -1.40 -9.00 5.36
N TRP A 31 -2.01 -9.47 4.27
CA TRP A 31 -2.92 -10.61 4.30
C TRP A 31 -2.22 -11.90 4.69
N ARG A 32 -1.06 -12.21 4.07
CA ARG A 32 -0.22 -13.35 4.45
C ARG A 32 0.18 -13.29 5.92
N ALA A 33 0.61 -12.12 6.41
CA ALA A 33 0.94 -11.92 7.82
C ALA A 33 -0.24 -12.25 8.74
N HIS A 34 -1.45 -11.84 8.36
CA HIS A 34 -2.67 -12.14 9.09
C HIS A 34 -2.99 -13.65 9.12
N CYS A 35 -2.85 -14.34 7.97
CA CYS A 35 -3.11 -15.77 7.85
C CYS A 35 -2.07 -16.63 8.59
N GLU A 36 -0.78 -16.27 8.51
CA GLU A 36 0.30 -17.02 9.17
C GLU A 36 0.30 -16.85 10.68
N THR A 37 -0.01 -15.65 11.18
CA THR A 37 -0.01 -15.36 12.61
C THR A 37 -1.12 -14.38 12.96
N PRO A 38 -2.35 -14.89 13.16
CA PRO A 38 -3.50 -14.05 13.51
C PRO A 38 -3.19 -13.20 14.75
N GLY A 39 -3.32 -11.88 14.61
CA GLY A 39 -3.12 -10.92 15.70
C GLY A 39 -1.68 -10.41 15.88
N ARG A 40 -0.70 -10.83 15.07
CA ARG A 40 0.66 -10.29 15.13
C ARG A 40 0.97 -9.34 13.98
N ALA A 41 1.05 -8.04 14.29
CA ALA A 41 1.51 -7.03 13.35
C ALA A 41 2.97 -7.29 12.94
N TRP A 42 3.28 -7.17 11.64
CA TRP A 42 4.65 -7.24 11.16
C TRP A 42 5.35 -5.90 11.35
N SER A 43 6.65 -5.93 11.67
CA SER A 43 7.45 -4.71 11.68
C SER A 43 7.52 -4.11 10.28
N LEU A 44 7.61 -2.78 10.18
CA LEU A 44 7.72 -2.07 8.90
C LEU A 44 8.92 -2.55 8.08
N ALA A 45 10.04 -2.86 8.75
CA ALA A 45 11.23 -3.39 8.08
C ALA A 45 10.99 -4.78 7.47
N LYS A 46 10.29 -5.67 8.20
CA LYS A 46 9.90 -6.98 7.66
C LYS A 46 8.94 -6.81 6.49
N LEU A 47 7.92 -5.95 6.63
CA LEU A 47 6.94 -5.70 5.58
C LEU A 47 7.57 -5.14 4.31
N SER A 48 8.42 -4.12 4.42
CA SER A 48 9.18 -3.53 3.29
C SER A 48 10.00 -4.60 2.58
N LYS A 49 10.72 -5.44 3.34
CA LYS A 49 11.52 -6.53 2.79
C LYS A 49 10.68 -7.58 2.07
N GLN A 50 9.52 -7.97 2.61
CA GLN A 50 8.66 -8.99 2.00
C GLN A 50 7.90 -8.47 0.77
N ALA A 51 7.45 -7.21 0.80
CA ALA A 51 6.77 -6.58 -0.32
C ALA A 51 7.73 -6.08 -1.42
N GLY A 52 9.05 -6.10 -1.19
CA GLY A 52 10.05 -5.68 -2.18
C GLY A 52 10.08 -4.17 -2.44
N VAL A 53 9.50 -3.37 -1.53
CA VAL A 53 9.36 -1.91 -1.68
C VAL A 53 10.33 -1.16 -0.77
N PRO A 54 10.89 -0.01 -1.20
CA PRO A 54 11.71 0.82 -0.33
C PRO A 54 10.88 1.40 0.82
N MET A 55 11.51 1.63 1.98
CA MET A 55 10.82 2.07 3.20
C MET A 55 10.05 3.39 3.02
N SER A 56 10.55 4.33 2.20
CA SER A 56 9.86 5.58 1.87
C SER A 56 8.59 5.33 1.06
N GLY A 57 8.64 4.42 0.08
CA GLY A 57 7.48 3.98 -0.69
C GLY A 57 6.46 3.27 0.18
N LEU A 58 6.92 2.33 1.03
CA LEU A 58 6.05 1.64 1.99
C LEU A 58 5.29 2.63 2.86
N ARG A 59 5.97 3.60 3.46
CA ARG A 59 5.34 4.61 4.33
C ARG A 59 4.27 5.41 3.59
N ARG A 60 4.54 5.82 2.35
CA ARG A 60 3.58 6.55 1.52
C ARG A 60 2.29 5.75 1.30
N HIS A 61 2.41 4.46 0.92
CA HIS A 61 1.25 3.59 0.74
C HIS A 61 0.53 3.30 2.06
N LEU A 62 1.27 3.07 3.14
CA LEU A 62 0.69 2.85 4.46
C LEU A 62 -0.10 4.05 4.94
N THR A 63 0.37 5.28 4.73
CA THR A 63 -0.41 6.48 5.05
C THR A 63 -1.74 6.49 4.31
N GLY A 64 -1.74 6.24 2.99
CA GLY A 64 -2.98 6.18 2.22
C GLY A 64 -3.92 5.05 2.66
N LEU A 65 -3.38 3.88 3.02
CA LEU A 65 -4.16 2.74 3.52
C LEU A 65 -4.73 2.98 4.93
N VAL A 66 -4.02 3.72 5.77
CA VAL A 66 -4.49 4.15 7.09
C VAL A 66 -5.61 5.17 6.94
N ASP A 67 -5.45 6.16 6.05
CA ASP A 67 -6.48 7.15 5.75
C ASP A 67 -7.75 6.50 5.17
N GLY A 68 -7.58 5.43 4.39
CA GLY A 68 -8.68 4.60 3.88
C GLY A 68 -9.23 3.57 4.86
N GLY A 69 -8.71 3.50 6.09
CA GLY A 69 -9.20 2.60 7.14
C GLY A 69 -8.88 1.11 6.95
N LEU A 70 -8.06 0.73 5.97
CA LEU A 70 -7.72 -0.67 5.67
C LEU A 70 -6.56 -1.20 6.52
N VAL A 71 -5.69 -0.31 7.00
CA VAL A 71 -4.49 -0.69 7.75
C VAL A 71 -4.39 0.11 9.04
N VAL A 72 -3.92 -0.55 10.10
CA VAL A 72 -3.51 0.06 11.35
C VAL A 72 -1.99 0.02 11.42
N THR A 73 -1.38 1.17 11.72
CA THR A 73 0.07 1.26 11.91
C THR A 73 0.38 1.80 13.30
N THR A 74 1.45 1.26 13.89
CA THR A 74 2.04 1.79 15.12
C THR A 74 3.44 2.27 14.76
N LEU A 75 3.69 3.57 14.85
CA LEU A 75 5.03 4.15 14.68
C LEU A 75 5.58 4.60 16.02
N SER A 76 6.86 4.34 16.20
CA SER A 76 7.65 4.79 17.34
C SER A 76 8.45 6.04 16.95
N GLU A 77 8.86 6.83 17.95
CA GLU A 77 9.63 8.06 17.78
C GLU A 77 11.02 7.84 17.15
N ASP A 78 11.56 6.62 17.28
CA ASP A 78 12.81 6.18 16.65
C ASP A 78 12.65 5.80 15.16
N GLY A 79 11.44 5.94 14.60
CA GLY A 79 11.12 5.62 13.22
C GLY A 79 10.92 4.12 12.95
N THR A 80 10.95 3.28 13.99
CA THR A 80 10.48 1.90 13.90
C THR A 80 8.96 1.85 13.97
N GLY A 81 8.39 0.68 13.69
CA GLY A 81 6.96 0.51 13.78
C GLY A 81 6.49 -0.85 13.29
N SER A 82 5.18 -1.05 13.34
CA SER A 82 4.49 -2.21 12.82
C SER A 82 3.24 -1.81 12.06
N ALA A 83 2.79 -2.71 11.19
CA ALA A 83 1.56 -2.57 10.42
C ALA A 83 0.77 -3.89 10.45
N SER A 84 -0.55 -3.77 10.46
CA SER A 84 -1.50 -4.88 10.40
C SER A 84 -2.79 -4.44 9.72
N LEU A 85 -3.51 -5.37 9.09
CA LEU A 85 -4.84 -5.08 8.56
C LEU A 85 -5.81 -4.69 9.68
N SER A 86 -6.66 -3.69 9.40
CA SER A 86 -7.83 -3.40 10.22
C SER A 86 -8.90 -4.50 10.03
N GLU A 87 -10.06 -4.36 10.66
CA GLU A 87 -11.19 -5.26 10.40
C GLU A 87 -11.66 -5.16 8.94
N ASP A 88 -11.88 -3.95 8.45
CA ASP A 88 -12.26 -3.68 7.06
C ASP A 88 -11.19 -4.15 6.07
N GLY A 89 -9.91 -3.93 6.41
CA GLY A 89 -8.79 -4.39 5.60
C GLY A 89 -8.71 -5.92 5.51
N ARG A 90 -9.08 -6.63 6.57
CA ARG A 90 -9.16 -8.10 6.54
C ARG A 90 -10.30 -8.56 5.65
N ALA A 91 -11.49 -7.96 5.76
CA ALA A 91 -12.63 -8.30 4.91
C ALA A 91 -12.30 -8.05 3.43
N PHE A 92 -11.75 -6.88 3.12
CA PHE A 92 -11.30 -6.52 1.77
C PHE A 92 -10.24 -7.50 1.24
N CYS A 93 -9.18 -7.77 2.02
CA CYS A 93 -8.14 -8.70 1.59
C CYS A 93 -8.64 -10.14 1.49
N ALA A 94 -9.64 -10.55 2.26
CA ALA A 94 -10.28 -11.85 2.12
C ALA A 94 -11.06 -11.95 0.79
N GLU A 95 -11.74 -10.89 0.36
CA GLU A 95 -12.41 -10.86 -0.95
C GLU A 95 -11.41 -10.85 -2.11
N VAL A 96 -10.32 -10.07 -1.98
CA VAL A 96 -9.33 -9.88 -3.06
C VAL A 96 -8.31 -11.03 -3.16
N PHE A 97 -7.84 -11.55 -2.03
CA PHE A 97 -6.78 -12.58 -1.95
C PHE A 97 -7.23 -13.89 -1.29
N GLY A 98 -8.32 -13.87 -0.52
CA GLY A 98 -8.84 -15.02 0.21
C GLY A 98 -9.77 -15.91 -0.61
N ALA A 99 -10.17 -15.50 -1.82
CA ALA A 99 -10.82 -16.37 -2.80
C ALA A 99 -9.80 -17.33 -3.44
N ALA A 100 -9.26 -18.23 -2.62
CA ALA A 100 -8.68 -19.50 -3.05
C ALA A 100 -9.53 -20.63 -2.45
N GLU A 101 -10.81 -20.64 -2.78
CA GLU A 101 -11.62 -21.86 -2.72
C GLU A 101 -11.60 -22.48 -4.15
N PRO A 102 -11.42 -23.81 -4.25
CA PRO A 102 -11.00 -24.54 -5.47
C PRO A 102 -12.00 -24.56 -6.62
#